data_AF-A0A368TGB8-F1
#
_entry.id   AF-A0A368TGB8-F1
#
_cell.length_a   1.000
_cell.length_b   1.000
_cell.length_c   1.000
_cell.angle_alpha   90.00
_cell.angle_beta   90.00
_cell.angle_gamma   90.00
#
_symmetry.space_group_name_H-M   'P 1'
#
loop_
_entity.id
_entity.type
_entity.pdbx_description
1 polymer ?
#
loop_
_entity_poly.entity_id
_entity_poly.type
_entity_poly.pdbx_seq_one_letter_code
_entity_poly.pdbx_strand_id
1 'polypeptide(L)'
;MSGNEYNIKPPTQQSVHNLNTGEEFPTIQAAINDSDTKDGHTLTVDAGTYTKNVVVNKQLTIRSTSANPADTVVQAKNPDGHVFKVTADYVNISRFTIEHATGPYKAGLYLGTGVDHCNVFDNYVSGNDYGIRLYKSTNLFNSSSVLKYTYNGHTLTNYMGNYWSDYNGNDVDNNGIGDTPYSINTYNDEYPLMEPFGYYHYLPQYPDLMVDDIWIKPAEFSPGDEVMLYTRIKNIGDADAVGKFRWNRYIDDTFINNWYKEGLAAGDSKTTYKKYIWPDDCKSHTIKVVVDAKGNISESNEDNNERLEDFTQNSLALLTLGPHL
;
A
#
# COMPACT_ATOMS: atom_id res chain seq x y z
N MET A 1 48.43 2.97 10.23
CA MET A 1 47.68 2.19 9.21
C MET A 1 46.46 1.63 9.92
N SER A 2 45.36 2.38 9.92
CA SER A 2 44.09 1.95 10.48
C SER A 2 43.37 1.12 9.42
N GLY A 3 43.12 -0.16 9.72
CA GLY A 3 42.36 -1.05 8.85
C GLY A 3 40.91 -0.60 8.77
N ASN A 4 40.38 -0.57 7.55
CA ASN A 4 38.96 -0.36 7.29
C ASN A 4 38.20 -1.60 7.77
N GLU A 5 37.43 -1.45 8.85
CA GLU A 5 36.34 -2.38 9.14
C GLU A 5 35.27 -2.21 8.07
N TYR A 6 35.11 -3.23 7.24
CA TYR A 6 33.93 -3.36 6.40
C TYR A 6 32.72 -3.46 7.33
N ASN A 7 31.88 -2.42 7.36
CA ASN A 7 30.54 -2.47 7.94
C ASN A 7 29.74 -3.52 7.17
N ILE A 8 29.75 -4.76 7.67
CA ILE A 8 28.82 -5.79 7.25
C ILE A 8 27.45 -5.31 7.73
N LYS A 9 26.60 -4.86 6.80
CA LYS A 9 25.18 -4.59 7.09
C LYS A 9 24.62 -5.85 7.78
N PRO A 10 24.08 -5.75 9.01
CA PRO A 10 23.50 -6.91 9.68
C PRO A 10 22.44 -7.55 8.78
N PRO A 11 22.19 -8.87 8.90
CA PRO A 11 21.11 -9.50 8.15
C PRO A 11 19.84 -8.67 8.35
N THR A 12 19.18 -8.33 7.22
CA THR A 12 17.95 -7.54 7.20
C THR A 12 17.00 -8.13 8.23
N GLN A 13 16.73 -7.35 9.28
CA GLN A 13 15.80 -7.73 10.33
C GLN A 13 14.45 -7.96 9.65
N GLN A 14 13.90 -9.17 9.75
CA GLN A 14 12.56 -9.47 9.25
C GLN A 14 11.59 -8.47 9.89
N SER A 15 11.05 -7.57 9.08
CA SER A 15 10.15 -6.52 9.53
C SER A 15 8.94 -6.44 8.62
N VAL A 16 7.85 -6.01 9.24
CA VAL A 16 6.58 -5.70 8.60
C VAL A 16 6.32 -4.24 8.85
N HIS A 17 6.03 -3.51 7.78
CA HIS A 17 5.86 -2.06 7.81
C HIS A 17 4.41 -1.71 7.56
N ASN A 18 3.84 -0.87 8.40
CA ASN A 18 2.56 -0.23 8.09
C ASN A 18 2.83 1.08 7.35
N LEU A 19 2.53 1.12 6.05
CA LEU A 19 2.84 2.30 5.23
C LEU A 19 2.00 3.53 5.60
N ASN A 20 0.86 3.31 6.26
CA ASN A 20 -0.04 4.38 6.67
C ASN A 20 0.41 5.04 7.99
N THR A 21 1.00 4.27 8.92
CA THR A 21 1.46 4.81 10.21
C THR A 21 2.97 5.03 10.28
N GLY A 22 3.74 4.42 9.36
CA GLY A 22 5.21 4.43 9.38
C GLY A 22 5.81 3.51 10.44
N GLU A 23 5.00 2.68 11.10
CA GLU A 23 5.45 1.78 12.15
C GLU A 23 6.01 0.47 11.61
N GLU A 24 6.97 -0.10 12.34
CA GLU A 24 7.62 -1.36 12.01
C GLU A 24 7.35 -2.42 13.09
N PHE A 25 7.14 -3.65 12.64
CA PHE A 25 6.77 -4.77 13.50
C PHE A 25 7.61 -6.01 13.19
N PRO A 26 7.94 -6.85 14.19
CA PRO A 26 8.74 -8.05 13.96
C PRO A 26 7.95 -9.19 13.30
N THR A 27 6.62 -9.13 13.26
CA THR A 27 5.79 -10.19 12.64
C THR A 27 4.53 -9.62 12.02
N ILE A 28 4.00 -10.31 11.01
CA ILE A 28 2.74 -9.96 10.33
C ILE A 28 1.58 -9.83 11.35
N GLN A 29 1.45 -10.78 12.27
CA GLN A 29 0.37 -10.72 13.28
C GLN A 29 0.53 -9.55 14.25
N ALA A 30 1.76 -9.11 14.56
CA ALA A 30 1.97 -7.96 15.43
C ALA A 30 1.49 -6.68 14.74
N ALA A 31 1.83 -6.50 13.46
CA ALA A 31 1.33 -5.39 12.65
C ALA A 31 -0.20 -5.39 12.55
N ILE A 32 -0.84 -6.55 12.34
CA ILE A 32 -2.31 -6.64 12.29
C ILE A 32 -2.93 -6.31 13.65
N ASN A 33 -2.35 -6.80 14.75
CA ASN A 33 -2.89 -6.62 16.10
C ASN A 33 -2.70 -5.20 16.63
N ASP A 34 -1.79 -4.44 16.04
CA ASP A 34 -1.51 -3.08 16.44
C ASP A 34 -2.79 -2.22 16.43
N SER A 35 -2.94 -1.36 17.44
CA SER A 35 -4.14 -0.55 17.58
C SER A 35 -4.28 0.51 16.51
N ASP A 36 -3.17 0.99 15.96
CA ASP A 36 -3.11 2.08 14.97
C ASP A 36 -3.18 1.54 13.53
N THR A 37 -2.98 0.24 13.33
CA THR A 37 -3.39 -0.45 12.10
C THR A 37 -4.92 -0.47 11.98
N LYS A 38 -5.49 0.34 11.08
CA LYS A 38 -6.94 0.40 10.80
C LYS A 38 -7.30 -0.28 9.47
N ASP A 39 -8.60 -0.43 9.26
CA ASP A 39 -9.15 -0.85 7.97
C ASP A 39 -8.68 0.09 6.85
N GLY A 40 -8.36 -0.48 5.69
CA GLY A 40 -7.78 0.20 4.54
C GLY A 40 -6.25 0.34 4.59
N HIS A 41 -5.58 -0.02 5.69
CA HIS A 41 -4.13 0.12 5.79
C HIS A 41 -3.39 -0.91 4.90
N THR A 42 -2.18 -0.53 4.49
CA THR A 42 -1.26 -1.37 3.73
C THR A 42 -0.08 -1.81 4.59
N LEU A 43 0.09 -3.12 4.71
CA LEU A 43 1.22 -3.77 5.35
C LEU A 43 2.17 -4.32 4.27
N THR A 44 3.42 -3.89 4.29
CA THR A 44 4.48 -4.48 3.47
C THR A 44 5.38 -5.37 4.31
N VAL A 45 5.68 -6.56 3.81
CA VAL A 45 6.45 -7.59 4.52
C VAL A 45 7.80 -7.76 3.84
N ASP A 46 8.88 -7.57 4.58
CA ASP A 46 10.23 -7.75 4.05
C ASP A 46 10.57 -9.23 3.83
N ALA A 47 11.53 -9.46 2.94
CA ALA A 47 12.07 -10.78 2.66
C ALA A 47 12.44 -11.53 3.96
N GLY A 48 11.89 -12.73 4.11
CA GLY A 48 12.12 -13.61 5.24
C GLY A 48 11.18 -14.82 5.23
N THR A 49 11.50 -15.77 6.10
CA THR A 49 10.64 -16.91 6.40
C THR A 49 9.86 -16.65 7.68
N TYR A 50 8.55 -16.52 7.56
CA TYR A 50 7.61 -16.24 8.63
C TYR A 50 6.87 -17.53 9.02
N THR A 51 7.39 -18.24 10.03
CA THR A 51 6.76 -19.45 10.56
C THR A 51 5.65 -19.10 11.56
N LYS A 52 4.43 -18.86 11.04
CA LYS A 52 3.27 -18.43 11.84
C LYS A 52 1.97 -18.72 11.11
N ASN A 53 0.93 -19.09 11.86
CA ASN A 53 -0.45 -19.04 11.36
C ASN A 53 -0.99 -17.62 11.64
N VAL A 54 -1.36 -16.90 10.58
CA VAL A 54 -1.76 -15.49 10.59
C VAL A 54 -3.28 -15.39 10.52
N VAL A 55 -3.89 -14.59 11.40
CA VAL A 55 -5.30 -14.23 11.36
C VAL A 55 -5.43 -12.79 10.87
N VAL A 56 -6.11 -12.61 9.74
CA VAL A 56 -6.40 -11.29 9.15
C VAL A 56 -7.86 -10.96 9.44
N ASN A 57 -8.08 -10.01 10.35
CA ASN A 57 -9.39 -9.63 10.89
C ASN A 57 -9.73 -8.15 10.68
N LYS A 58 -8.94 -7.46 9.85
CA LYS A 58 -9.12 -6.07 9.43
C LYS A 58 -9.05 -6.04 7.90
N GLN A 59 -9.75 -5.11 7.27
CA GLN A 59 -9.62 -4.84 5.83
C GLN A 59 -8.21 -4.32 5.57
N LEU A 60 -7.32 -5.15 5.01
CA LEU A 60 -5.91 -4.81 4.85
C LEU A 60 -5.40 -5.25 3.48
N THR A 61 -4.48 -4.46 2.93
CA THR A 61 -3.59 -4.92 1.86
C THR A 61 -2.31 -5.42 2.50
N ILE A 62 -1.97 -6.69 2.32
CA ILE A 62 -0.78 -7.33 2.86
C ILE A 62 0.02 -7.87 1.69
N ARG A 63 1.25 -7.39 1.50
CA ARG A 63 2.09 -7.80 0.37
C ARG A 63 3.56 -7.89 0.72
N SER A 64 4.28 -8.81 0.10
CA SER A 64 5.74 -8.79 0.17
C SER A 64 6.33 -7.57 -0.56
N THR A 65 7.48 -7.10 -0.08
CA THR A 65 8.35 -6.16 -0.81
C THR A 65 9.24 -6.86 -1.84
N SER A 66 9.46 -8.16 -1.73
CA SER A 66 10.24 -8.92 -2.72
C SER A 66 9.41 -9.28 -3.94
N ALA A 67 10.02 -9.14 -5.10
CA ALA A 67 9.51 -9.65 -6.37
C ALA A 67 9.88 -11.13 -6.60
N ASN A 68 10.60 -11.78 -5.68
CA ASN A 68 11.02 -13.17 -5.80
C ASN A 68 10.28 -14.06 -4.79
N PRO A 69 9.60 -15.14 -5.23
CA PRO A 69 8.85 -16.04 -4.36
C PRO A 69 9.67 -16.72 -3.28
N ALA A 70 10.94 -17.01 -3.54
CA ALA A 70 11.81 -17.66 -2.56
C ALA A 70 12.13 -16.74 -1.36
N ASP A 71 11.94 -15.43 -1.51
CA ASP A 71 12.41 -14.47 -0.52
C ASP A 71 11.42 -14.26 0.61
N THR A 72 10.10 -14.38 0.36
CA THR A 72 9.07 -14.13 1.40
C THR A 72 8.13 -15.31 1.53
N VAL A 73 8.50 -16.21 2.44
CA VAL A 73 7.78 -17.45 2.70
C VAL A 73 6.97 -17.29 3.98
N VAL A 74 5.67 -17.50 3.91
CA VAL A 74 4.81 -17.62 5.09
C VAL A 74 4.40 -19.08 5.19
N GLN A 75 4.75 -19.71 6.30
CA GLN A 75 4.51 -21.14 6.49
C GLN A 75 3.81 -21.41 7.81
N ALA A 76 2.94 -22.41 7.83
CA ALA A 76 2.16 -22.75 9.02
C ALA A 76 3.10 -23.16 10.17
N LYS A 77 2.98 -22.50 11.33
CA LYS A 77 3.67 -22.93 12.56
C LYS A 77 3.03 -24.19 13.14
N ASN A 78 1.70 -24.22 13.15
CA ASN A 78 0.90 -25.38 13.42
C ASN A 78 0.32 -25.90 12.10
N PRO A 79 0.72 -27.09 11.63
CA PRO A 79 0.19 -27.68 10.39
C PRO A 79 -1.33 -27.91 10.43
N ASP A 80 -1.92 -28.08 11.62
CA ASP A 80 -3.37 -28.19 11.83
C ASP A 80 -4.10 -26.83 11.86
N GLY A 81 -3.40 -25.76 11.46
CA GLY A 81 -3.94 -24.42 11.23
C GLY A 81 -3.75 -23.99 9.77
N HIS A 82 -4.55 -23.03 9.33
CA HIS A 82 -4.33 -22.37 8.03
C HIS A 82 -3.08 -21.47 8.11
N VAL A 83 -2.35 -21.26 7.00
CA VAL A 83 -1.26 -20.26 7.01
C VAL A 83 -1.84 -18.87 7.17
N PHE A 84 -2.75 -18.49 6.27
CA PHE A 84 -3.59 -17.31 6.41
C PHE A 84 -5.03 -17.70 6.70
N LYS A 85 -5.60 -17.18 7.77
CA LYS A 85 -7.02 -17.24 8.11
C LYS A 85 -7.61 -15.83 7.99
N VAL A 86 -8.29 -15.57 6.90
CA VAL A 86 -8.94 -14.28 6.61
C VAL A 86 -10.38 -14.31 7.11
N THR A 87 -10.75 -13.29 7.88
CA THR A 87 -12.05 -13.15 8.56
C THR A 87 -12.72 -11.80 8.32
N ALA A 88 -12.06 -10.90 7.59
CA ALA A 88 -12.60 -9.61 7.18
C ALA A 88 -12.72 -9.56 5.65
N ASP A 89 -13.70 -8.81 5.17
CA ASP A 89 -13.91 -8.51 3.76
C ASP A 89 -12.82 -7.57 3.25
N TYR A 90 -12.69 -7.45 1.92
CA TYR A 90 -11.80 -6.49 1.25
C TYR A 90 -10.32 -6.63 1.65
N VAL A 91 -9.89 -7.86 1.96
CA VAL A 91 -8.48 -8.16 2.25
C VAL A 91 -7.76 -8.50 0.94
N ASN A 92 -6.61 -7.87 0.71
CA ASN A 92 -5.76 -8.12 -0.45
C ASN A 92 -4.47 -8.81 0.01
N ILE A 93 -4.12 -9.95 -0.60
CA ILE A 93 -2.90 -10.72 -0.27
C ILE A 93 -2.14 -11.06 -1.54
N SER A 94 -0.87 -10.66 -1.62
CA SER A 94 -0.03 -10.88 -2.81
C SER A 94 1.46 -11.06 -2.50
N ARG A 95 2.19 -11.74 -3.38
CA ARG A 95 3.66 -11.90 -3.35
C ARG A 95 4.20 -12.72 -2.20
N PHE A 96 3.46 -13.73 -1.77
CA PHE A 96 3.95 -14.70 -0.78
C PHE A 96 4.12 -16.08 -1.38
N THR A 97 5.14 -16.81 -0.94
CA THR A 97 5.08 -18.27 -0.93
C THR A 97 4.30 -18.70 0.31
N ILE A 98 3.24 -19.50 0.12
CA ILE A 98 2.28 -19.87 1.17
C ILE A 98 2.25 -21.39 1.29
N GLU A 99 2.79 -21.93 2.39
CA GLU A 99 3.04 -23.38 2.50
C GLU A 99 2.87 -24.00 3.90
N HIS A 100 2.92 -25.33 3.94
CA HIS A 100 2.97 -26.18 5.13
C HIS A 100 1.71 -26.24 6.02
N ALA A 101 0.54 -25.80 5.54
CA ALA A 101 -0.74 -26.14 6.18
C ALA A 101 -1.19 -27.55 5.77
N THR A 102 -0.53 -28.58 6.31
CA THR A 102 -0.69 -29.98 5.91
C THR A 102 -1.69 -30.79 6.74
N GLY A 103 -2.23 -30.21 7.81
CA GLY A 103 -3.26 -30.86 8.61
C GLY A 103 -4.57 -31.04 7.82
N PRO A 104 -5.41 -32.02 8.18
CA PRO A 104 -6.66 -32.27 7.47
C PRO A 104 -7.55 -31.03 7.44
N TYR A 105 -8.07 -30.73 6.25
CA TYR A 105 -8.93 -29.59 5.96
C TYR A 105 -8.28 -28.22 6.12
N LYS A 106 -6.94 -28.15 6.19
CA LYS A 106 -6.20 -26.90 6.31
C LYS A 106 -5.78 -26.37 4.96
N ALA A 107 -5.56 -25.06 4.94
CA ALA A 107 -5.34 -24.36 3.70
C ALA A 107 -4.15 -23.42 3.82
N GLY A 108 -3.43 -23.23 2.73
CA GLY A 108 -2.50 -22.12 2.61
C GLY A 108 -3.23 -20.81 2.91
N LEU A 109 -4.31 -20.54 2.19
CA LEU A 109 -5.15 -19.39 2.43
C LEU A 109 -6.62 -19.79 2.61
N TYR A 110 -7.16 -19.51 3.79
CA TYR A 110 -8.55 -19.74 4.11
C TYR A 110 -9.32 -18.42 4.21
N LEU A 111 -10.35 -18.27 3.38
CA LEU A 111 -11.33 -17.19 3.47
C LEU A 111 -12.55 -17.72 4.25
N GLY A 112 -12.89 -17.04 5.34
CA GLY A 112 -14.02 -17.38 6.19
C GLY A 112 -15.35 -17.45 5.43
N THR A 113 -16.34 -18.10 6.02
CA THR A 113 -17.69 -18.16 5.43
C THR A 113 -18.26 -16.76 5.30
N GLY A 114 -18.66 -16.38 4.08
CA GLY A 114 -19.22 -15.06 3.79
C GLY A 114 -18.18 -13.93 3.77
N VAL A 115 -16.88 -14.25 3.77
CA VAL A 115 -15.84 -13.26 3.52
C VAL A 115 -15.83 -12.92 2.03
N ASP A 116 -16.04 -11.67 1.69
CA ASP A 116 -16.24 -11.17 0.33
C ASP A 116 -15.27 -10.04 -0.06
N HIS A 117 -15.17 -9.80 -1.36
CA HIS A 117 -14.39 -8.72 -1.98
C HIS A 117 -12.88 -8.76 -1.68
N CYS A 118 -12.36 -9.89 -1.23
CA CYS A 118 -10.93 -10.11 -1.11
C CYS A 118 -10.31 -10.36 -2.48
N ASN A 119 -9.05 -9.93 -2.65
CA ASN A 119 -8.26 -10.18 -3.84
C ASN A 119 -6.96 -10.92 -3.49
N VAL A 120 -6.79 -12.12 -4.01
CA VAL A 120 -5.65 -13.00 -3.72
C VAL A 120 -4.98 -13.38 -5.03
N PHE A 121 -3.87 -12.74 -5.36
CA PHE A 121 -3.16 -12.97 -6.62
C PHE A 121 -1.65 -12.80 -6.43
N ASP A 122 -0.85 -13.24 -7.42
CA ASP A 122 0.61 -13.13 -7.40
C ASP A 122 1.26 -13.87 -6.22
N ASN A 123 0.64 -14.96 -5.76
CA ASN A 123 1.18 -15.82 -4.71
C ASN A 123 1.69 -17.14 -5.29
N TYR A 124 2.69 -17.73 -4.64
CA TYR A 124 3.08 -19.12 -4.86
C TYR A 124 2.40 -19.99 -3.79
N VAL A 125 1.39 -20.76 -4.21
CA VAL A 125 0.63 -21.67 -3.35
C VAL A 125 1.15 -23.10 -3.52
N SER A 126 1.72 -23.68 -2.47
CA SER A 126 2.33 -25.02 -2.53
C SER A 126 2.29 -25.75 -1.18
N GLY A 127 2.34 -27.09 -1.19
CA GLY A 127 2.58 -27.89 0.01
C GLY A 127 1.52 -27.74 1.12
N ASN A 128 0.25 -27.53 0.76
CA ASN A 128 -0.89 -27.43 1.68
C ASN A 128 -1.92 -28.53 1.38
N ASP A 129 -2.74 -28.93 2.37
CA ASP A 129 -3.86 -29.88 2.15
C ASP A 129 -4.91 -29.31 1.17
N TYR A 130 -5.20 -28.01 1.30
CA TYR A 130 -5.86 -27.20 0.29
C TYR A 130 -4.97 -25.99 -0.04
N GLY A 131 -4.80 -25.64 -1.31
CA GLY A 131 -4.11 -24.40 -1.66
C GLY A 131 -4.87 -23.18 -1.10
N ILE A 132 -6.08 -22.98 -1.61
CA ILE A 132 -7.03 -21.97 -1.14
C ILE A 132 -8.37 -22.64 -0.80
N ARG A 133 -9.03 -22.18 0.26
CA ARG A 133 -10.35 -22.68 0.68
C ARG A 133 -11.27 -21.56 1.12
N LEU A 134 -12.52 -21.59 0.64
CA LEU A 134 -13.55 -20.58 0.91
C LEU A 134 -14.96 -21.17 0.83
N TYR A 135 -15.94 -20.45 1.38
CA TYR A 135 -17.35 -20.86 1.37
C TYR A 135 -18.32 -19.70 1.27
N LYS A 136 -19.26 -19.81 0.32
CA LYS A 136 -20.36 -18.84 0.13
C LYS A 136 -19.83 -17.40 0.03
N SER A 137 -18.94 -17.18 -0.93
CA SER A 137 -18.18 -15.93 -1.03
C SER A 137 -18.01 -15.47 -2.47
N THR A 138 -17.65 -14.21 -2.67
CA THR A 138 -17.32 -13.57 -3.95
C THR A 138 -15.96 -12.90 -3.81
N ASN A 139 -14.91 -13.60 -4.23
CA ASN A 139 -13.52 -13.14 -4.13
C ASN A 139 -12.82 -13.30 -5.48
N LEU A 140 -11.76 -12.52 -5.69
CA LEU A 140 -10.92 -12.59 -6.88
C LEU A 140 -9.64 -13.37 -6.57
N PHE A 141 -9.24 -14.22 -7.52
CA PHE A 141 -7.99 -14.98 -7.47
C PHE A 141 -6.98 -14.53 -8.52
N ASN A 142 -7.21 -13.35 -9.07
CA ASN A 142 -6.41 -12.65 -10.06
C ASN A 142 -6.49 -11.15 -9.82
N SER A 143 -5.54 -10.40 -10.37
CA SER A 143 -5.52 -8.93 -10.27
C SER A 143 -6.87 -8.31 -10.66
N SER A 144 -7.28 -7.24 -9.98
CA SER A 144 -8.57 -6.56 -10.24
C SER A 144 -8.55 -5.72 -11.53
N SER A 145 -7.36 -5.40 -12.01
CA SER A 145 -7.10 -4.71 -13.28
C SER A 145 -6.02 -5.47 -14.07
N VAL A 146 -5.98 -5.23 -15.38
CA VAL A 146 -4.89 -5.77 -16.22
C VAL A 146 -3.57 -5.15 -15.78
N LEU A 147 -2.55 -5.97 -15.61
CA LEU A 147 -1.19 -5.57 -15.29
C LEU A 147 -0.32 -5.63 -16.55
N LYS A 148 0.64 -4.70 -16.64
CA LYS A 148 1.65 -4.72 -17.68
C LYS A 148 2.88 -5.40 -17.10
N TYR A 149 3.42 -6.39 -17.79
CA TYR A 149 4.54 -7.17 -17.30
C TYR A 149 5.46 -7.57 -18.44
N THR A 150 6.68 -7.97 -18.08
CA THR A 150 7.57 -8.68 -19.01
C THR A 150 7.73 -10.13 -18.57
N TYR A 151 7.65 -11.03 -19.55
CA TYR A 151 7.82 -12.48 -19.38
C TYR A 151 8.60 -13.00 -20.60
N ASN A 152 9.66 -13.79 -20.37
CA ASN A 152 10.57 -14.28 -21.41
C ASN A 152 11.03 -13.19 -22.41
N GLY A 153 11.25 -11.96 -21.93
CA GLY A 153 11.71 -10.83 -22.73
C GLY A 153 10.62 -10.11 -23.54
N HIS A 154 9.38 -10.57 -23.50
CA HIS A 154 8.24 -9.93 -24.16
C HIS A 154 7.46 -9.06 -23.18
N THR A 155 7.05 -7.87 -23.62
CA THR A 155 6.14 -7.01 -22.84
C THR A 155 4.69 -7.34 -23.20
N LEU A 156 3.90 -7.68 -22.18
CA LEU A 156 2.54 -8.17 -22.29
C LEU A 156 1.60 -7.37 -21.39
N THR A 157 0.28 -7.52 -21.58
CA THR A 157 -0.73 -6.88 -20.75
C THR A 157 -1.90 -7.83 -20.58
N ASN A 158 -2.14 -8.27 -19.36
CA ASN A 158 -3.20 -9.22 -19.02
C ASN A 158 -3.52 -9.15 -17.51
N TYR A 159 -4.58 -9.82 -17.07
CA TYR A 159 -4.79 -10.11 -15.65
C TYR A 159 -3.78 -11.16 -15.15
N MET A 160 -3.49 -11.14 -13.86
CA MET A 160 -2.45 -12.00 -13.26
C MET A 160 -3.02 -12.77 -12.07
N GLY A 161 -2.96 -14.10 -12.11
CA GLY A 161 -3.44 -14.99 -11.05
C GLY A 161 -2.38 -15.37 -10.04
N ASN A 162 -2.54 -16.55 -9.44
CA ASN A 162 -1.56 -17.19 -8.57
C ASN A 162 -0.78 -18.27 -9.32
N TYR A 163 0.40 -18.60 -8.81
CA TYR A 163 1.13 -19.79 -9.21
C TYR A 163 0.78 -20.95 -8.28
N TRP A 164 0.38 -22.07 -8.86
CA TRP A 164 -0.03 -23.28 -8.15
C TRP A 164 0.95 -24.41 -8.46
N SER A 165 1.56 -25.00 -7.43
CA SER A 165 2.58 -26.05 -7.65
C SER A 165 2.08 -27.29 -8.39
N ASP A 166 0.76 -27.50 -8.42
CA ASP A 166 0.07 -28.63 -9.04
C ASP A 166 -0.69 -28.23 -10.33
N TYR A 167 -0.57 -26.99 -10.79
CA TYR A 167 -1.14 -26.58 -12.06
C TYR A 167 -0.37 -27.20 -13.23
N ASN A 168 -1.10 -27.91 -14.09
CA ASN A 168 -0.58 -28.64 -15.24
C ASN A 168 -1.28 -28.23 -16.54
N GLY A 169 -1.88 -27.04 -16.59
CA GLY A 169 -2.50 -26.52 -17.80
C GLY A 169 -1.47 -26.07 -18.83
N ASN A 170 -1.96 -25.64 -20.00
CA ASN A 170 -1.12 -25.20 -21.11
C ASN A 170 -1.11 -23.67 -21.20
N ASP A 171 -0.05 -23.16 -21.82
CA ASP A 171 0.09 -21.77 -22.26
C ASP A 171 0.44 -21.81 -23.76
N VAL A 172 -0.60 -21.75 -24.60
CA VAL A 172 -0.49 -21.91 -26.05
C VAL A 172 0.05 -20.64 -26.70
N ASP A 173 -0.28 -19.48 -26.16
CA ASP A 173 0.16 -18.18 -26.68
C ASP A 173 1.51 -17.72 -26.10
N ASN A 174 2.07 -18.47 -25.14
CA ASN A 174 3.33 -18.23 -24.45
C ASN A 174 3.36 -16.87 -23.74
N ASN A 175 2.21 -16.41 -23.24
CA ASN A 175 2.10 -15.14 -22.52
C ASN A 175 2.46 -15.28 -21.02
N GLY A 176 2.79 -16.49 -20.57
CA GLY A 176 3.12 -16.82 -19.18
C GLY A 176 1.89 -17.07 -18.31
N ILE A 177 0.68 -17.05 -18.85
CA ILE A 177 -0.58 -17.30 -18.16
C ILE A 177 -1.21 -18.54 -18.75
N GLY A 178 -1.70 -19.42 -17.88
CA GLY A 178 -2.36 -20.63 -18.28
C GLY A 178 -3.71 -20.36 -18.96
N ASP A 179 -3.94 -21.02 -20.09
CA ASP A 179 -5.19 -20.91 -20.87
C ASP A 179 -6.37 -21.65 -20.23
N THR A 180 -6.10 -22.50 -19.22
CA THR A 180 -7.13 -23.24 -18.49
C THR A 180 -7.19 -22.72 -17.05
N PRO A 181 -8.35 -22.24 -16.57
CA PRO A 181 -8.49 -21.79 -15.19
C PRO A 181 -8.10 -22.88 -14.18
N TYR A 182 -7.45 -22.49 -13.09
CA TYR A 182 -7.19 -23.39 -11.96
C TYR A 182 -8.42 -23.44 -11.06
N SER A 183 -9.01 -24.63 -10.90
CA SER A 183 -10.23 -24.81 -10.11
C SER A 183 -9.97 -24.79 -8.60
N ILE A 184 -10.57 -23.84 -7.91
CA ILE A 184 -10.64 -23.70 -6.46
C ILE A 184 -12.04 -24.13 -6.02
N ASN A 185 -12.32 -25.45 -6.10
CA ASN A 185 -13.64 -26.02 -5.91
C ASN A 185 -14.68 -25.46 -6.92
N THR A 186 -15.66 -24.66 -6.47
CA THR A 186 -16.65 -24.02 -7.35
C THR A 186 -16.22 -22.64 -7.86
N TYR A 187 -15.01 -22.21 -7.51
CA TYR A 187 -14.40 -20.95 -7.94
C TYR A 187 -13.19 -21.26 -8.80
N ASN A 188 -12.65 -20.25 -9.49
CA ASN A 188 -11.43 -20.43 -10.25
C ASN A 188 -10.48 -19.26 -10.03
N ASP A 189 -9.20 -19.56 -10.16
CA ASP A 189 -8.24 -18.61 -10.67
C ASP A 189 -8.30 -18.68 -12.21
N GLU A 190 -8.79 -17.62 -12.83
CA GLU A 190 -8.99 -17.54 -14.29
C GLU A 190 -7.68 -17.24 -15.03
N TYR A 191 -6.59 -16.90 -14.33
CA TYR A 191 -5.32 -16.49 -14.91
C TYR A 191 -4.13 -17.14 -14.20
N PRO A 192 -4.10 -18.48 -14.02
CA PRO A 192 -3.05 -19.13 -13.27
C PRO A 192 -1.69 -18.87 -13.93
N LEU A 193 -0.68 -18.54 -13.13
CA LEU A 193 0.66 -18.27 -13.63
C LEU A 193 1.32 -19.60 -14.04
N MET A 194 2.04 -19.60 -15.16
CA MET A 194 2.82 -20.76 -15.64
C MET A 194 4.13 -20.95 -14.87
N GLU A 195 4.67 -19.88 -14.30
CA GLU A 195 5.89 -19.87 -13.50
C GLU A 195 5.65 -19.16 -12.16
N PRO A 196 6.51 -19.34 -11.16
CA PRO A 196 6.47 -18.53 -9.95
C PRO A 196 6.59 -17.03 -10.28
N PHE A 197 5.99 -16.16 -9.46
CA PHE A 197 5.89 -14.72 -9.76
C PHE A 197 7.24 -14.00 -9.98
N GLY A 198 8.37 -14.59 -9.58
CA GLY A 198 9.72 -14.06 -9.84
C GLY A 198 10.13 -14.03 -11.31
N TYR A 199 9.41 -14.73 -12.20
CA TYR A 199 9.61 -14.70 -13.64
C TYR A 199 8.82 -13.59 -14.36
N TYR A 200 7.99 -12.85 -13.62
CA TYR A 200 7.13 -11.79 -14.14
C TYR A 200 7.61 -10.46 -13.59
N HIS A 201 8.11 -9.60 -14.47
CA HIS A 201 8.54 -8.28 -14.06
C HIS A 201 7.46 -7.27 -14.41
N TYR A 202 6.66 -6.91 -13.41
CA TYR A 202 5.63 -5.88 -13.53
C TYR A 202 6.25 -4.53 -13.90
N LEU A 203 5.62 -3.87 -14.87
CA LEU A 203 5.99 -2.53 -15.28
C LEU A 203 5.10 -1.53 -14.54
N PRO A 204 5.69 -0.39 -14.09
CA PRO A 204 4.95 0.78 -13.65
C PRO A 204 3.73 1.06 -14.53
N GLN A 205 2.55 1.16 -13.94
CA GLN A 205 1.33 1.41 -14.69
C GLN A 205 0.82 2.83 -14.54
N TYR A 206 0.69 3.32 -13.31
CA TYR A 206 0.04 4.60 -13.06
C TYR A 206 0.73 5.37 -11.94
N PRO A 207 0.93 6.70 -12.11
CA PRO A 207 1.20 7.57 -10.97
C PRO A 207 -0.02 7.62 -10.04
N ASP A 208 0.18 8.10 -8.82
CA ASP A 208 -0.90 8.36 -7.86
C ASP A 208 -0.43 9.52 -6.96
N LEU A 209 -0.92 10.72 -7.25
CA LEU A 209 -0.55 11.97 -6.61
C LEU A 209 -1.47 12.23 -5.42
N MET A 210 -0.88 12.15 -4.23
CA MET A 210 -1.57 12.41 -2.98
C MET A 210 -1.09 13.72 -2.33
N VAL A 211 -1.99 14.40 -1.62
CA VAL A 211 -1.61 15.43 -0.64
C VAL A 211 -1.10 14.75 0.63
N ASP A 212 0.22 14.61 0.72
CA ASP A 212 0.89 13.89 1.80
C ASP A 212 0.87 14.63 3.13
N ASP A 213 0.92 15.97 3.13
CA ASP A 213 0.97 16.76 4.37
C ASP A 213 0.62 18.25 4.16
N ILE A 214 0.04 18.88 5.19
CA ILE A 214 -0.24 20.32 5.26
C ILE A 214 0.24 20.82 6.63
N TRP A 215 0.98 21.92 6.69
CA TRP A 215 1.37 22.51 7.98
C TRP A 215 1.68 24.00 7.87
N ILE A 216 1.69 24.68 9.01
CA ILE A 216 1.94 26.12 9.09
C ILE A 216 3.26 26.41 9.81
N LYS A 217 3.98 27.44 9.34
CA LYS A 217 5.12 28.02 10.07
C LYS A 217 5.01 29.55 10.20
N PRO A 218 5.22 30.12 11.40
CA PRO A 218 5.42 29.43 12.67
C PRO A 218 4.15 28.62 13.07
N ALA A 219 4.33 27.55 13.84
CA ALA A 219 3.20 26.70 14.28
C ALA A 219 2.35 27.41 15.36
N GLU A 220 2.96 28.36 16.06
CA GLU A 220 2.30 29.29 16.97
C GLU A 220 2.29 30.67 16.31
N PHE A 221 1.12 31.28 16.19
CA PHE A 221 0.88 32.56 15.56
C PHE A 221 -0.39 33.19 16.13
N SER A 222 -0.54 34.51 15.95
CA SER A 222 -1.70 35.29 16.34
C SER A 222 -2.56 35.66 15.12
N PRO A 223 -3.84 36.02 15.30
CA PRO A 223 -4.64 36.63 14.24
C PRO A 223 -3.92 37.83 13.61
N GLY A 224 -3.97 37.93 12.29
CA GLY A 224 -3.27 38.98 11.52
C GLY A 224 -1.77 38.73 11.26
N ASP A 225 -1.16 37.67 11.81
CA ASP A 225 0.24 37.36 11.54
C ASP A 225 0.44 36.82 10.10
N GLU A 226 1.60 37.12 9.50
CA GLU A 226 2.04 36.43 8.28
C GLU A 226 2.54 35.03 8.64
N VAL A 227 1.91 34.02 8.05
CA VAL A 227 2.30 32.61 8.17
C VAL A 227 2.73 32.04 6.82
N MET A 228 3.52 30.96 6.86
CA MET A 228 3.87 30.14 5.71
C MET A 228 3.05 28.87 5.72
N LEU A 229 2.13 28.74 4.75
CA LEU A 229 1.33 27.54 4.52
C LEU A 229 2.15 26.57 3.69
N TYR A 230 2.73 25.57 4.34
CA TYR A 230 3.45 24.48 3.69
C TYR A 230 2.51 23.36 3.32
N THR A 231 2.81 22.74 2.19
CA THR A 231 2.08 21.59 1.69
C THR A 231 3.08 20.66 1.02
N ARG A 232 2.90 19.34 1.14
CA ARG A 232 3.72 18.31 0.49
C ARG A 232 2.83 17.42 -0.36
N ILE A 233 3.19 17.28 -1.63
CA ILE A 233 2.60 16.29 -2.55
C ILE A 233 3.56 15.13 -2.66
N LYS A 234 3.03 13.90 -2.70
CA LYS A 234 3.80 12.69 -2.95
C LYS A 234 3.18 11.91 -4.10
N ASN A 235 4.02 11.34 -4.96
CA ASN A 235 3.57 10.31 -5.88
C ASN A 235 3.71 8.95 -5.18
N ILE A 236 2.60 8.33 -4.80
CA ILE A 236 2.55 6.99 -4.20
C ILE A 236 2.28 5.88 -5.22
N GLY A 237 2.10 6.26 -6.49
CA GLY A 237 1.91 5.33 -7.58
C GLY A 237 3.19 4.59 -7.92
N ASP A 238 3.06 3.56 -8.75
CA ASP A 238 4.18 2.76 -9.22
C ASP A 238 4.85 3.33 -10.47
N ALA A 239 4.26 4.36 -11.09
CA ALA A 239 4.81 5.07 -12.25
C ALA A 239 5.04 6.56 -12.00
N ASP A 240 5.93 7.13 -12.81
CA ASP A 240 6.19 8.57 -12.82
C ASP A 240 4.92 9.30 -13.28
N ALA A 241 4.56 10.37 -12.57
CA ALA A 241 3.63 11.34 -13.10
C ALA A 241 4.34 12.07 -14.25
N VAL A 242 3.87 11.88 -15.48
CA VAL A 242 4.44 12.52 -16.67
C VAL A 242 3.51 13.61 -17.16
N GLY A 243 4.03 14.84 -17.26
CA GLY A 243 3.24 16.01 -17.66
C GLY A 243 3.02 16.99 -16.52
N LYS A 244 2.22 18.01 -16.80
CA LYS A 244 2.03 19.15 -15.89
C LYS A 244 0.73 19.05 -15.12
N PHE A 245 0.82 18.93 -13.80
CA PHE A 245 -0.33 18.90 -12.90
C PHE A 245 -0.48 20.20 -12.10
N ARG A 246 -1.70 20.46 -11.64
CA ARG A 246 -2.07 21.69 -10.93
C ARG A 246 -2.31 21.45 -9.44
N TRP A 247 -1.57 22.15 -8.60
CA TRP A 247 -1.68 22.13 -7.15
C TRP A 247 -2.42 23.37 -6.66
N ASN A 248 -3.67 23.23 -6.20
CA ASN A 248 -4.48 24.32 -5.68
C ASN A 248 -4.48 24.35 -4.15
N ARG A 249 -4.55 25.56 -3.59
CA ARG A 249 -4.77 25.80 -2.16
C ARG A 249 -5.97 26.71 -1.94
N TYR A 250 -6.72 26.39 -0.89
CA TYR A 250 -7.88 27.13 -0.45
C TYR A 250 -7.82 27.32 1.06
N ILE A 251 -8.40 28.41 1.55
CA ILE A 251 -8.74 28.60 2.97
C ILE A 251 -10.22 28.95 3.06
N ASP A 252 -10.97 28.21 3.88
CA ASP A 252 -12.43 28.31 3.97
C ASP A 252 -13.10 28.35 2.59
N ASP A 253 -12.71 27.39 1.74
CA ASP A 253 -13.12 27.26 0.32
C ASP A 253 -12.74 28.43 -0.61
N THR A 254 -12.09 29.48 -0.10
CA THR A 254 -11.60 30.58 -0.90
C THR A 254 -10.25 30.24 -1.51
N PHE A 255 -10.17 30.26 -2.85
CA PHE A 255 -8.94 29.98 -3.58
C PHE A 255 -7.85 31.03 -3.27
N ILE A 256 -6.70 30.57 -2.78
CA ILE A 256 -5.55 31.44 -2.45
C ILE A 256 -4.58 31.51 -3.64
N ASN A 257 -4.10 30.34 -4.09
CA ASN A 257 -3.13 30.25 -5.17
C ASN A 257 -3.14 28.85 -5.78
N ASN A 258 -2.46 28.75 -6.93
CA ASN A 258 -2.01 27.49 -7.46
C ASN A 258 -0.51 27.49 -7.71
N TRP A 259 0.05 26.30 -7.81
CA TRP A 259 1.38 26.04 -8.36
C TRP A 259 1.27 24.97 -9.44
N TYR A 260 2.22 24.98 -10.36
CA TYR A 260 2.32 23.95 -11.38
C TYR A 260 3.62 23.19 -11.18
N LYS A 261 3.54 21.87 -11.28
CA LYS A 261 4.71 21.00 -11.33
C LYS A 261 4.67 20.19 -12.62
N GLU A 262 5.81 20.10 -13.27
CA GLU A 262 6.03 19.20 -14.39
C GLU A 262 6.70 17.94 -13.86
N GLY A 263 5.95 16.85 -13.93
CA GLY A 263 6.26 15.50 -13.50
C GLY A 263 6.53 15.29 -12.01
N LEU A 264 6.45 14.06 -11.54
CA LEU A 264 6.89 13.66 -10.19
C LEU A 264 7.19 12.17 -10.24
N ALA A 265 8.43 11.77 -9.99
CA ALA A 265 8.82 10.37 -10.09
C ALA A 265 8.06 9.50 -9.08
N ALA A 266 7.87 8.22 -9.38
CA ALA A 266 7.24 7.29 -8.44
C ALA A 266 7.99 7.29 -7.09
N GLY A 267 7.27 7.42 -5.97
CA GLY A 267 7.82 7.50 -4.62
C GLY A 267 8.38 8.87 -4.21
N ASP A 268 8.60 9.79 -5.14
CA ASP A 268 9.12 11.13 -4.84
C ASP A 268 8.06 12.02 -4.20
N SER A 269 8.53 13.03 -3.46
CA SER A 269 7.69 14.08 -2.89
C SER A 269 8.19 15.47 -3.24
N LYS A 270 7.27 16.44 -3.23
CA LYS A 270 7.59 17.85 -3.39
C LYS A 270 6.87 18.69 -2.35
N THR A 271 7.66 19.44 -1.59
CA THR A 271 7.16 20.46 -0.66
C THR A 271 7.22 21.85 -1.29
N THR A 272 6.16 22.63 -1.10
CA THR A 272 6.15 24.07 -1.40
C THR A 272 5.42 24.83 -0.31
N TYR A 273 5.60 26.15 -0.25
CA TYR A 273 4.89 27.01 0.68
C TYR A 273 4.28 28.24 0.01
N LYS A 274 3.29 28.83 0.67
CA LYS A 274 2.72 30.14 0.32
C LYS A 274 2.63 31.00 1.57
N LYS A 275 3.19 32.21 1.50
CA LYS A 275 2.95 33.26 2.49
C LYS A 275 1.49 33.68 2.46
N TYR A 276 0.88 33.80 3.63
CA TYR A 276 -0.52 34.14 3.82
C TYR A 276 -0.66 34.93 5.13
N ILE A 277 -1.47 36.00 5.12
CA ILE A 277 -1.80 36.74 6.35
C ILE A 277 -3.00 36.03 6.97
N TRP A 278 -2.83 35.51 8.19
CA TRP A 278 -3.91 34.82 8.89
C TRP A 278 -5.08 35.77 9.14
N PRO A 279 -6.35 35.33 9.02
CA PRO A 279 -7.48 36.21 9.25
C PRO A 279 -7.39 36.84 10.64
N ASP A 280 -7.77 38.10 10.74
CA ASP A 280 -7.83 38.82 12.01
C ASP A 280 -9.12 38.45 12.76
N ASP A 281 -9.30 37.15 12.96
CA ASP A 281 -10.33 36.58 13.79
C ASP A 281 -9.76 35.40 14.60
N CYS A 282 -10.40 35.10 15.73
CA CYS A 282 -9.96 34.02 16.62
C CYS A 282 -10.66 32.70 16.28
N LYS A 283 -10.93 32.40 15.01
CA LYS A 283 -11.61 31.16 14.61
C LYS A 283 -10.64 30.13 14.04
N SER A 284 -11.07 28.88 14.07
CA SER A 284 -10.40 27.85 13.29
C SER A 284 -10.73 28.06 11.81
N HIS A 285 -9.74 27.86 10.96
CA HIS A 285 -9.87 27.92 9.50
C HIS A 285 -9.43 26.61 8.87
N THR A 286 -10.15 26.21 7.82
CA THR A 286 -9.88 24.97 7.11
C THR A 286 -9.02 25.26 5.89
N ILE A 287 -7.83 24.65 5.84
CA ILE A 287 -6.98 24.64 4.64
C ILE A 287 -7.33 23.41 3.82
N LYS A 288 -7.71 23.63 2.57
CA LYS A 288 -7.91 22.57 1.59
C LYS A 288 -6.85 22.63 0.52
N VAL A 289 -6.29 21.48 0.20
CA VAL A 289 -5.31 21.32 -0.87
C VAL A 289 -5.81 20.26 -1.83
N VAL A 290 -5.72 20.57 -3.12
CA VAL A 290 -6.07 19.63 -4.20
C VAL A 290 -4.90 19.55 -5.16
N VAL A 291 -4.26 18.39 -5.23
CA VAL A 291 -3.29 18.06 -6.28
C VAL A 291 -4.03 17.59 -7.53
N ASP A 292 -3.39 17.79 -8.67
CA ASP A 292 -3.97 17.61 -9.99
C ASP A 292 -5.45 18.02 -10.13
N ALA A 293 -5.78 19.23 -9.64
CA ALA A 293 -7.16 19.72 -9.55
C ALA A 293 -7.90 19.89 -10.91
N LYS A 294 -7.29 19.46 -12.02
CA LYS A 294 -7.86 19.42 -13.36
C LYS A 294 -7.95 18.01 -13.95
N GLY A 295 -7.45 16.97 -13.27
CA GLY A 295 -7.40 15.59 -13.80
C GLY A 295 -6.57 15.51 -15.07
N ASN A 296 -5.43 16.20 -15.10
CA ASN A 296 -4.52 16.19 -16.25
C ASN A 296 -3.63 14.94 -16.26
N ILE A 297 -3.38 14.36 -15.10
CA ILE A 297 -2.64 13.11 -14.93
C ILE A 297 -3.69 12.05 -14.67
N SER A 298 -3.64 10.96 -15.43
CA SER A 298 -4.46 9.78 -15.10
C SER A 298 -3.73 8.99 -14.02
N GLU A 299 -4.40 8.82 -12.90
CA GLU A 299 -3.81 8.27 -11.68
C GLU A 299 -4.41 6.90 -11.33
N SER A 300 -3.70 6.15 -10.48
CA SER A 300 -4.16 4.84 -10.00
C SER A 300 -5.33 4.96 -9.02
N ASN A 301 -5.43 6.12 -8.37
CA ASN A 301 -6.51 6.54 -7.49
C ASN A 301 -6.71 8.04 -7.69
N GLU A 302 -7.94 8.48 -7.97
CA GLU A 302 -8.29 9.89 -8.16
C GLU A 302 -8.96 10.49 -6.91
N ASP A 303 -9.27 9.65 -5.91
CA ASP A 303 -10.04 10.02 -4.72
C ASP A 303 -9.15 10.48 -3.54
N ASN A 304 -7.83 10.35 -3.64
CA ASN A 304 -6.84 10.75 -2.62
C ASN A 304 -6.07 12.05 -2.98
N ASN A 305 -6.57 12.79 -3.96
CA ASN A 305 -5.94 14.00 -4.47
C ASN A 305 -6.31 15.25 -3.65
N GLU A 306 -7.21 15.11 -2.67
CA GLU A 306 -7.68 16.19 -1.80
C GLU A 306 -7.39 15.90 -0.32
N ARG A 307 -6.95 16.92 0.41
CA ARG A 307 -6.81 16.89 1.87
C ARG A 307 -7.26 18.19 2.48
N LEU A 308 -7.92 18.09 3.63
CA LEU A 308 -8.35 19.20 4.46
C LEU A 308 -7.71 19.10 5.84
N GLU A 309 -7.25 20.23 6.37
CA GLU A 309 -6.78 20.34 7.73
C GLU A 309 -7.24 21.64 8.37
N ASP A 310 -7.72 21.53 9.61
CA ASP A 310 -8.15 22.65 10.41
C ASP A 310 -7.00 23.18 11.25
N PHE A 311 -6.75 24.48 11.14
CA PHE A 311 -5.76 25.18 11.95
C PHE A 311 -6.43 26.21 12.84
N THR A 312 -5.90 26.35 14.05
CA THR A 312 -6.32 27.36 15.02
C THR A 312 -5.08 28.09 15.51
N GLN A 313 -5.17 29.41 15.63
CA GLN A 313 -4.15 30.24 16.25
C GLN A 313 -3.88 29.78 17.69
N ASN A 314 -2.60 29.66 18.02
CA ASN A 314 -2.12 29.38 19.36
C ASN A 314 -1.22 30.54 19.76
N SER A 315 -1.71 31.45 20.60
CA SER A 315 -0.92 32.59 21.05
C SER A 315 0.16 32.13 22.04
N LEU A 316 1.39 32.58 21.87
CA LEU A 316 2.27 32.83 23.01
C LEU A 316 1.55 33.85 23.90
N ALA A 317 0.95 33.38 25.00
CA ALA A 317 0.42 34.30 26.00
C ALA A 317 1.57 35.22 26.43
N LEU A 318 1.53 36.49 26.03
CA LEU A 318 2.37 37.50 26.66
C LEU A 318 1.98 37.49 28.14
N LEU A 319 2.84 36.92 28.99
CA LEU A 319 2.89 37.25 30.40
C LEU A 319 3.17 38.76 30.47
N THR A 320 2.11 39.56 30.51
CA THR A 320 2.21 40.95 30.89
C THR A 320 2.63 40.98 32.36
N LEU A 321 3.94 41.06 32.62
CA LEU A 321 4.44 41.53 33.89
C LEU A 321 3.95 42.98 34.05
N GLY A 322 2.91 43.18 34.84
CA GLY A 322 2.46 44.51 35.22
C GLY A 322 3.57 45.28 35.93
N PRO A 323 3.58 46.63 35.86
CA PRO A 323 4.62 47.42 36.51
C PRO A 323 4.44 47.30 38.02
N HIS A 324 5.42 46.70 38.71
CA HIS A 324 5.52 46.86 40.15
C HIS A 324 6.01 48.28 40.45
N LEU A 325 5.11 49.06 41.04
CA LEU A 325 5.38 50.31 41.75
C LEU A 325 6.36 50.11 42.91
#